data_AF-A0A397DAW9-F1
#
_entry.id   AF-A0A397DAW9-F1
#
_cell.length_a   1.000
_cell.length_b   1.000
_cell.length_c   1.000
_cell.angle_alpha   90.00
_cell.angle_beta   90.00
_cell.angle_gamma   90.00
#
_symmetry.space_group_name_H-M   'P 1'
#
loop_
_entity.id
_entity.type
_entity.pdbx_description
1 polymer ?
#
loop_
_entity_poly.entity_id
_entity_poly.type
_entity_poly.pdbx_seq_one_letter_code
_entity_poly.pdbx_strand_id
1 'polypeptide(L)'
;MDELGIKDDDSDEPLRDITTKCQQEFERLLLKKQESYGILDKLTQAIRLCEQALGLQQHAELLPTTAKLTDQITSAQSTLAELENSVAQRALLRLRNLKTASDLCDEMQLGVVCAPVPESSEHEERMSTELQHQLMLQGKIAEELRRLHNDMSVFSMFDSIGQNNVRDIVNLTTRLLAEGNLPLGEQAVEDDTVLIALLNEMKESRLRNMEEMMHNTRGLFAELQFVAQDLTHISQKVVDRLAFAFDPSNLVQRVLNTGGVMDFTSHGLSFMHALFTTLLSIRECRVQTRRRLKVKCAIADRMYQSAMATCQSCFYSPPKQMVVDHRHDHVANAALTDWCEHASLGTFRVRKAAQASLRMIQQELDAFGMEEATDRLDFILGTRNPVAGMAAHGKNLLEKYMRESNEAVTVSQLTTKPPTRAPLVLHEVDPYAVELDAMLSHALDSQVLDHLQTELHEFQTLQTILSDAYKRLTSLGSIMKCVTQTADGFDLSILGQDMQALLLDTMNVNTDLMHLTLHNNSRRRKAA
;
A
#
# COMPACT_ATOMS: atom_id res chain seq x y z
N MET A 1 84.58 71.44 48.39
CA MET A 1 83.78 72.14 49.43
C MET A 1 84.69 73.10 50.18
N ASP A 2 85.83 72.63 50.70
CA ASP A 2 86.86 73.51 51.31
C ASP A 2 87.51 74.54 50.36
N GLU A 3 87.54 74.28 49.04
CA GLU A 3 88.07 75.28 48.07
C GLU A 3 87.06 76.39 47.70
N LEU A 4 85.79 76.32 48.13
CA LEU A 4 84.72 77.25 47.73
C LEU A 4 84.12 78.10 48.87
N GLY A 5 84.58 77.92 50.12
CA GLY A 5 84.23 78.80 51.24
C GLY A 5 82.75 78.77 51.69
N ILE A 6 82.05 77.66 51.47
CA ILE A 6 80.66 77.47 51.91
C ILE A 6 80.69 76.89 53.34
N LYS A 7 80.05 77.57 54.30
CA LYS A 7 79.93 77.08 55.69
C LYS A 7 79.05 75.82 55.71
N ASP A 8 79.39 74.86 56.56
CA ASP A 8 78.76 73.53 56.62
C ASP A 8 77.21 73.59 56.63
N ASP A 9 76.61 74.58 57.31
CA ASP A 9 75.15 74.75 57.42
C ASP A 9 74.43 75.14 56.09
N ASP A 10 75.06 75.89 55.18
CA ASP A 10 74.45 76.33 53.90
C ASP A 10 74.65 75.30 52.77
N SER A 11 75.51 74.30 53.00
CA SER A 11 75.82 73.24 52.04
C SER A 11 74.83 72.07 52.11
N ASP A 12 74.14 71.93 53.24
CA ASP A 12 73.17 70.85 53.51
C ASP A 12 71.79 71.09 52.89
N GLU A 13 71.42 72.34 52.61
CA GLU A 13 70.11 72.69 52.03
C GLU A 13 69.90 72.13 50.61
N PRO A 14 70.80 72.37 49.63
CA PRO A 14 70.66 71.78 48.29
C PRO A 14 70.83 70.26 48.29
N LEU A 15 71.64 69.70 49.21
CA LEU A 15 71.78 68.26 49.39
C LEU A 15 70.51 67.63 49.97
N ARG A 16 69.85 68.27 50.94
CA ARG A 16 68.52 67.86 51.45
C ARG A 16 67.45 67.94 50.36
N ASP A 17 67.49 68.97 49.53
CA ASP A 17 66.52 69.16 48.44
C ASP A 17 66.69 68.11 47.32
N ILE A 18 67.93 67.69 47.04
CA ILE A 18 68.23 66.56 46.15
C ILE A 18 67.80 65.23 46.79
N THR A 19 68.07 65.05 48.09
CA THR A 19 67.73 63.82 48.82
C THR A 19 66.21 63.61 48.87
N THR A 20 65.44 64.67 49.13
CA THR A 20 63.97 64.62 49.13
C THR A 20 63.40 64.33 47.73
N LYS A 21 63.95 64.92 46.66
CA LYS A 21 63.56 64.60 45.27
C LYS A 21 63.88 63.15 44.90
N CYS A 22 65.06 62.65 45.26
CA CYS A 22 65.43 61.25 45.08
C CYS A 22 64.50 60.30 45.85
N GLN A 23 64.10 60.68 47.06
CA GLN A 23 63.19 59.88 47.89
C GLN A 23 61.76 59.85 47.33
N GLN A 24 61.25 60.99 46.83
CA GLN A 24 59.97 61.07 46.14
C GLN A 24 59.94 60.22 44.86
N GLU A 25 61.00 60.28 44.03
CA GLU A 25 61.09 59.46 42.83
C GLU A 25 61.28 57.97 43.16
N PHE A 26 61.98 57.63 44.24
CA PHE A 26 62.07 56.25 44.73
C PHE A 26 60.72 55.70 45.19
N GLU A 27 59.96 56.46 45.99
CA GLU A 27 58.60 56.09 46.41
C GLU A 27 57.67 55.93 45.20
N ARG A 28 57.77 56.84 44.23
CA ARG A 28 57.00 56.76 42.97
C ARG A 28 57.32 55.49 42.18
N LEU A 29 58.60 55.13 42.07
CA LEU A 29 59.02 53.89 41.39
C LEU A 29 58.58 52.64 42.16
N LEU A 30 58.59 52.68 43.50
CA LEU A 30 58.11 51.61 44.35
C LEU A 30 56.60 51.38 44.15
N LEU A 31 55.83 52.46 44.05
CA LEU A 31 54.39 52.45 43.84
C LEU A 31 54.03 51.90 42.45
N LYS A 32 54.74 52.35 41.40
CA LYS A 32 54.61 51.76 40.06
C LYS A 32 54.97 50.28 40.01
N LYS A 33 55.98 49.85 40.77
CA LYS A 33 56.35 48.44 40.88
C LYS A 33 55.21 47.64 41.51
N GLN A 34 54.63 48.12 42.62
CA GLN A 34 53.48 47.47 43.26
C GLN A 34 52.24 47.41 42.33
N GLU A 35 51.91 48.49 41.64
CA GLU A 35 50.83 48.52 40.64
C GLU A 35 51.07 47.49 39.53
N SER A 36 52.30 47.40 39.03
CA SER A 36 52.66 46.45 37.97
C SER A 36 52.54 44.98 38.42
N TYR A 37 52.92 44.66 39.66
CA TYR A 37 52.65 43.33 40.23
C TYR A 37 51.14 43.07 40.39
N GLY A 38 50.37 44.08 40.82
CA GLY A 38 48.91 43.96 40.90
C GLY A 38 48.23 43.74 39.54
N ILE A 39 48.78 44.31 38.47
CA ILE A 39 48.34 44.03 37.09
C ILE A 39 48.70 42.59 36.68
N LEU A 40 49.93 42.17 36.97
CA LEU A 40 50.40 40.82 36.64
C LEU A 40 49.57 39.73 37.36
N ASP A 41 49.22 39.93 38.63
CA ASP A 41 48.37 39.00 39.38
C ASP A 41 46.97 38.88 38.74
N LYS A 42 46.36 40.01 38.33
CA LYS A 42 45.06 40.00 37.64
C LYS A 42 45.14 39.28 36.29
N LEU A 43 46.18 39.53 35.51
CA LEU A 43 46.40 38.84 34.23
C LEU A 43 46.59 37.34 34.44
N THR A 44 47.38 36.94 35.43
CA THR A 44 47.62 35.53 35.76
C THR A 44 46.33 34.83 36.20
N GLN A 45 45.48 35.53 36.98
CA GLN A 45 44.17 35.00 37.36
C GLN A 45 43.24 34.84 36.16
N ALA A 46 43.21 35.82 35.24
CA ALA A 46 42.41 35.74 34.02
C ALA A 46 42.86 34.60 33.09
N ILE A 47 44.17 34.40 32.94
CA ILE A 47 44.76 33.28 32.19
C ILE A 47 44.31 31.95 32.79
N ARG A 48 44.42 31.78 34.12
CA ARG A 48 43.98 30.54 34.80
C ARG A 48 42.50 30.24 34.58
N LEU A 49 41.64 31.25 34.61
CA LEU A 49 40.20 31.07 34.33
C LEU A 49 39.96 30.60 32.89
N CYS A 50 40.67 31.18 31.91
CA CYS A 50 40.55 30.77 30.50
C CYS A 50 41.08 29.34 30.28
N GLU A 51 42.21 28.99 30.90
CA GLU A 51 42.78 27.63 30.86
C GLU A 51 41.82 26.60 31.48
N GLN A 52 41.26 26.92 32.65
CA GLN A 52 40.32 26.05 33.35
C GLN A 52 39.05 25.81 32.53
N ALA A 53 38.55 26.83 31.84
CA ALA A 53 37.39 26.69 30.98
C ALA A 53 37.65 25.88 29.70
N LEU A 54 38.83 26.04 29.10
CA LEU A 54 39.25 25.25 27.93
C LEU A 54 39.64 23.81 28.30
N GLY A 55 39.73 23.49 29.60
CA GLY A 55 40.18 22.18 30.08
C GLY A 55 41.68 21.94 29.88
N LEU A 56 42.47 23.00 29.68
CA LEU A 56 43.92 22.91 29.50
C LEU A 56 44.61 22.71 30.85
N GLN A 57 45.62 21.85 30.90
CA GLN A 57 46.50 21.76 32.07
C GLN A 57 47.35 23.03 32.16
N GLN A 58 47.37 23.62 33.36
CA GLN A 58 47.89 24.96 33.68
C GLN A 58 49.17 25.35 32.91
N HIS A 59 49.10 26.37 32.05
CA HIS A 59 50.30 27.05 31.52
C HIS A 59 50.81 28.14 32.48
N ALA A 60 50.19 28.32 33.64
CA ALA A 60 50.62 29.25 34.67
C ALA A 60 52.09 29.08 35.14
N GLU A 61 52.74 27.94 34.85
CA GLU A 61 54.17 27.70 35.13
C GLU A 61 55.12 28.21 34.02
N LEU A 62 54.62 28.61 32.85
CA LEU A 62 55.44 29.00 31.69
C LEU A 62 55.77 30.50 31.60
N LEU A 63 55.23 31.34 32.49
CA LEU A 63 55.63 32.74 32.56
C LEU A 63 57.10 32.82 33.00
N PRO A 64 58.01 33.41 32.19
CA PRO A 64 59.43 33.41 32.49
C PRO A 64 59.70 34.23 33.76
N THR A 65 59.83 33.55 34.90
CA THR A 65 60.06 34.14 36.23
C THR A 65 61.37 34.91 36.34
N THR A 66 62.29 34.69 35.39
CA THR A 66 63.59 35.36 35.28
C THR A 66 63.60 36.61 34.39
N ALA A 67 62.50 36.91 33.68
CA ALA A 67 62.39 38.07 32.81
C ALA A 67 62.07 39.37 33.57
N LYS A 68 62.25 40.54 32.92
CA LYS A 68 61.86 41.83 33.51
C LYS A 68 60.34 41.88 33.66
N LEU A 69 59.85 42.60 34.69
CA LEU A 69 58.42 42.72 34.99
C LEU A 69 57.60 43.25 33.80
N THR A 70 58.14 44.18 33.02
CA THR A 70 57.51 44.68 31.79
C THR A 70 57.34 43.59 30.74
N ASP A 71 58.35 42.74 30.58
CA ASP A 71 58.36 41.66 29.59
C ASP A 71 57.38 40.55 30.01
N GLN A 72 57.30 40.28 31.31
CA GLN A 72 56.31 39.37 31.91
C GLN A 72 54.88 39.86 31.68
N ILE A 73 54.60 41.15 31.89
CA ILE A 73 53.27 41.75 31.63
C ILE A 73 52.92 41.67 30.15
N THR A 74 53.83 42.01 29.24
CA THR A 74 53.56 41.93 27.79
C THR A 74 53.35 40.49 27.33
N SER A 75 54.10 39.53 27.87
CA SER A 75 53.91 38.11 27.59
C SER A 75 52.54 37.63 28.10
N ALA A 76 52.18 37.97 29.34
CA ALA A 76 50.88 37.62 29.92
C ALA A 76 49.71 38.22 29.12
N GLN A 77 49.84 39.47 28.65
CA GLN A 77 48.84 40.11 27.78
C GLN A 77 48.69 39.38 26.45
N SER A 78 49.80 38.97 25.82
CA SER A 78 49.75 38.20 24.56
C SER A 78 49.08 36.85 24.76
N THR A 79 49.46 36.10 25.79
CA THR A 79 48.88 34.79 26.11
C THR A 79 47.40 34.90 26.46
N LEU A 80 47.00 35.92 27.23
CA LEU A 80 45.60 36.17 27.55
C LEU A 80 44.79 36.44 26.27
N ALA A 81 45.29 37.28 25.35
CA ALA A 81 44.60 37.57 24.10
C ALA A 81 44.42 36.32 23.21
N GLU A 82 45.42 35.44 23.16
CA GLU A 82 45.33 34.16 22.43
C GLU A 82 44.30 33.21 23.05
N LEU A 83 44.29 33.11 24.38
CA LEU A 83 43.32 32.29 25.12
C LEU A 83 41.90 32.84 25.00
N GLU A 84 41.70 34.14 25.12
CA GLU A 84 40.39 34.80 24.93
C GLU A 84 39.84 34.56 23.52
N ASN A 85 40.69 34.64 22.49
CA ASN A 85 40.29 34.32 21.12
C ASN A 85 39.90 32.84 20.98
N SER A 86 40.66 31.92 21.59
CA SER A 86 40.36 30.48 21.57
C SER A 86 39.05 30.15 22.30
N VAL A 87 38.81 30.77 23.46
CA VAL A 87 37.57 30.69 24.22
C VAL A 87 36.39 31.20 23.39
N ALA A 88 36.52 32.38 22.76
CA ALA A 88 35.47 32.96 21.94
C ALA A 88 35.13 32.08 20.73
N GLN A 89 36.14 31.56 20.02
CA GLN A 89 35.95 30.65 18.89
C GLN A 89 35.26 29.35 19.31
N ARG A 90 35.68 28.75 20.43
CA ARG A 90 35.10 27.49 20.91
C ARG A 90 33.67 27.69 21.43
N ALA A 91 33.39 28.80 22.11
CA ALA A 91 32.04 29.17 22.52
C ALA A 91 31.11 29.35 21.30
N LEU A 92 31.56 30.07 20.26
CA LEU A 92 30.79 30.24 19.02
C LEU A 92 30.54 28.91 18.30
N LEU A 93 31.54 28.03 18.24
CA LEU A 93 31.39 26.69 17.68
C LEU A 93 30.33 25.89 18.43
N ARG A 94 30.38 25.91 19.76
CA ARG A 94 29.42 25.23 20.63
C ARG A 94 27.99 25.72 20.40
N LEU A 95 27.80 27.04 20.34
CA LEU A 95 26.51 27.64 20.06
C LEU A 95 25.96 27.23 18.70
N ARG A 96 26.82 27.20 17.68
CA ARG A 96 26.42 26.73 16.35
C ARG A 96 26.00 25.26 16.36
N ASN A 97 26.75 24.42 17.06
CA ASN A 97 26.47 22.99 17.17
C ASN A 97 25.15 22.73 17.89
N LEU A 98 24.95 23.34 19.07
CA LEU A 98 23.72 23.20 19.84
C LEU A 98 22.50 23.77 19.09
N LYS A 99 22.67 24.87 18.34
CA LYS A 99 21.60 25.38 17.46
C LYS A 99 21.26 24.37 16.37
N THR A 100 22.26 23.78 15.73
CA THR A 100 22.06 22.75 14.70
C THR A 100 21.35 21.52 15.29
N ALA A 101 21.75 21.07 16.47
CA ALA A 101 21.09 19.96 17.16
C ALA A 101 19.63 20.29 17.53
N SER A 102 19.36 21.50 18.02
CA SER A 102 17.99 21.97 18.30
C SER A 102 17.14 21.99 17.04
N ASP A 103 17.64 22.56 15.95
CA ASP A 103 16.93 22.64 14.67
C ASP A 103 16.61 21.24 14.12
N LEU A 104 17.54 20.29 14.24
CA LEU A 104 17.33 18.89 13.85
C LEU A 104 16.28 18.19 14.73
N CYS A 105 16.29 18.44 16.05
CA CYS A 105 15.28 17.91 16.97
C CYS A 105 13.87 18.45 16.65
N ASP A 106 13.76 19.74 16.35
CA ASP A 106 12.51 20.39 15.98
C ASP A 106 12.00 19.89 14.62
N GLU A 107 12.87 19.79 13.62
CA GLU A 107 12.56 19.28 12.28
C GLU A 107 12.03 17.84 12.33
N MET A 108 12.60 16.99 13.20
CA MET A 108 12.15 15.61 13.41
C MET A 108 11.01 15.46 14.42
N GLN A 109 10.64 16.52 15.14
CA GLN A 109 9.70 16.52 16.27
C GLN A 109 10.05 15.42 17.31
N LEU A 110 11.33 15.30 17.67
CA LEU A 110 11.79 14.36 18.68
C LEU A 110 11.26 14.79 20.07
N GLY A 111 10.29 14.05 20.62
CA GLY A 111 9.69 14.35 21.92
C GLY A 111 8.17 14.16 21.98
N VAL A 112 7.50 14.10 20.82
CA VAL A 112 6.09 13.71 20.78
C VAL A 112 6.01 12.19 20.80
N VAL A 113 5.22 11.67 21.75
CA VAL A 113 5.02 10.24 22.06
C VAL A 113 4.95 9.41 20.78
N CYS A 114 5.79 8.37 20.69
CA CYS A 114 5.81 7.43 19.57
C CYS A 114 4.39 6.96 19.27
N ALA A 115 3.88 7.33 18.09
CA ALA A 115 2.58 6.86 17.66
C ALA A 115 2.65 5.34 17.38
N PRO A 116 1.62 4.58 17.81
CA PRO A 116 1.61 3.14 17.68
C PRO A 116 1.68 2.73 16.20
N VAL A 117 2.54 1.76 15.91
CA VAL A 117 2.67 1.16 14.59
C VAL A 117 1.56 0.11 14.45
N PRO A 118 0.70 0.16 13.42
CA PRO A 118 -0.29 -0.87 13.18
C PRO A 118 0.37 -2.19 12.73
N GLU A 119 -0.04 -3.29 13.35
CA GLU A 119 0.46 -4.66 13.13
C GLU A 119 -0.05 -5.25 11.80
N SER A 120 0.85 -5.71 10.90
CA SER A 120 0.59 -6.81 9.94
C SER A 120 1.73 -7.07 8.92
N SER A 121 2.05 -8.37 8.76
CA SER A 121 2.67 -9.08 7.60
C SER A 121 4.16 -8.85 7.31
N GLU A 122 4.81 -9.73 6.52
CA GLU A 122 6.26 -9.84 6.18
C GLU A 122 7.07 -8.54 6.00
N HIS A 123 6.42 -7.42 5.67
CA HIS A 123 7.02 -6.09 5.75
C HIS A 123 7.46 -5.74 7.19
N GLU A 124 6.83 -6.31 8.21
CA GLU A 124 7.18 -6.31 9.63
C GLU A 124 8.61 -6.73 9.90
N GLU A 125 9.22 -7.67 9.18
CA GLU A 125 10.61 -8.04 9.53
C GLU A 125 11.56 -6.89 9.22
N ARG A 126 11.44 -6.28 8.04
CA ARG A 126 12.26 -5.10 7.66
C ARG A 126 11.84 -3.85 8.42
N MET A 127 10.55 -3.62 8.54
CA MET A 127 9.97 -2.53 9.33
C MET A 127 10.36 -2.63 10.79
N SER A 128 10.35 -3.82 11.38
CA SER A 128 10.80 -4.09 12.74
C SER A 128 12.29 -3.82 12.86
N THR A 129 13.12 -4.24 11.89
CA THR A 129 14.56 -3.91 11.94
C THR A 129 14.83 -2.40 11.83
N GLU A 130 14.15 -1.68 10.94
CA GLU A 130 14.35 -0.23 10.77
C GLU A 130 13.75 0.56 11.94
N LEU A 131 12.56 0.17 12.42
CA LEU A 131 11.93 0.78 13.59
C LEU A 131 12.74 0.51 14.86
N GLN A 132 13.32 -0.69 15.00
CA GLN A 132 14.19 -1.04 16.12
C GLN A 132 15.53 -0.31 16.05
N HIS A 133 16.07 -0.10 14.85
CA HIS A 133 17.20 0.80 14.62
C HIS A 133 16.86 2.24 15.04
N GLN A 134 15.72 2.78 14.62
CA GLN A 134 15.26 4.11 15.02
C GLN A 134 15.01 4.21 16.53
N LEU A 135 14.41 3.20 17.17
CA LEU A 135 14.23 3.18 18.62
C LEU A 135 15.57 3.17 19.36
N MET A 136 16.56 2.42 18.87
CA MET A 136 17.90 2.37 19.43
C MET A 136 18.62 3.73 19.30
N LEU A 137 18.54 4.37 18.12
CA LEU A 137 19.06 5.71 17.91
C LEU A 137 18.36 6.74 18.81
N GLN A 138 17.03 6.65 18.96
CA GLN A 138 16.26 7.54 19.83
C GLN A 138 16.69 7.40 21.29
N GLY A 139 16.97 6.16 21.75
CA GLY A 139 17.52 5.89 23.08
C GLY A 139 18.88 6.55 23.30
N LYS A 140 19.80 6.40 22.32
CA LYS A 140 21.13 7.04 22.36
C LYS A 140 21.03 8.57 22.37
N ILE A 141 20.22 9.14 21.49
CA ILE A 141 19.98 10.60 21.42
C ILE A 141 19.41 11.10 22.75
N ALA A 142 18.44 10.39 23.34
CA ALA A 142 17.87 10.77 24.63
C ALA A 142 18.85 10.65 25.81
N GLU A 143 19.86 9.80 25.72
CA GLU A 143 20.95 9.72 26.70
C GLU A 143 21.91 10.91 26.57
N GLU A 144 22.35 11.22 25.34
CA GLU A 144 23.25 12.36 25.09
C GLU A 144 22.56 13.69 25.39
N LEU A 145 21.28 13.87 25.03
CA LEU A 145 20.50 15.04 25.41
C LEU A 145 20.32 15.18 26.93
N ARG A 146 20.26 14.06 27.68
CA ARG A 146 20.24 14.10 29.15
C ARG A 146 21.58 14.53 29.73
N ARG A 147 22.70 14.09 29.15
CA ARG A 147 24.04 14.54 29.55
C ARG A 147 24.23 16.04 29.30
N LEU A 148 23.74 16.53 28.16
CA LEU A 148 23.82 17.92 27.74
C LEU A 148 22.71 18.81 28.32
N HIS A 149 21.80 18.29 29.15
CA HIS A 149 20.63 19.05 29.64
C HIS A 149 21.02 20.34 30.37
N ASN A 150 22.09 20.30 31.17
CA ASN A 150 22.61 21.47 31.86
C ASN A 150 23.19 22.50 30.86
N ASP A 151 23.82 22.03 29.79
CA ASP A 151 24.41 22.87 28.74
C ASP A 151 23.35 23.49 27.81
N MET A 152 22.22 22.81 27.59
CA MET A 152 21.09 23.34 26.83
C MET A 152 20.41 24.53 27.52
N SER A 153 20.42 24.56 28.87
CA SER A 153 19.96 25.74 29.61
C SER A 153 20.83 26.97 29.31
N VAL A 154 22.14 26.75 29.18
CA VAL A 154 23.12 27.78 28.82
C VAL A 154 22.91 28.22 27.37
N PHE A 155 22.63 27.29 26.46
CA PHE A 155 22.26 27.61 25.08
C PHE A 155 21.04 28.54 24.98
N SER A 156 19.98 28.30 25.76
CA SER A 156 18.79 29.16 25.75
C SER A 156 19.10 30.62 26.09
N MET A 157 20.10 30.85 26.97
CA MET A 157 20.57 32.19 27.32
C MET A 157 21.28 32.86 26.13
N PHE A 158 22.08 32.11 25.37
CA PHE A 158 22.75 32.64 24.18
C PHE A 158 21.81 32.86 22.99
N ASP A 159 20.79 32.02 22.79
CA ASP A 159 19.81 32.17 21.71
C ASP A 159 19.00 33.47 21.88
N SER A 160 18.74 33.88 23.13
CA SER A 160 18.06 35.14 23.46
C SER A 160 18.84 36.40 23.05
N ILE A 161 20.18 36.31 22.91
CA ILE A 161 21.06 37.44 22.57
C ILE A 161 21.20 37.60 21.05
N GLY A 162 21.04 36.51 20.29
CA GLY A 162 21.18 36.45 18.84
C GLY A 162 22.64 36.48 18.37
N GLN A 163 22.93 35.79 17.25
CA GLN A 163 24.30 35.58 16.72
C GLN A 163 25.04 36.87 16.33
N ASN A 164 24.34 38.00 16.18
CA ASN A 164 24.93 39.27 15.70
C ASN A 164 25.48 40.16 16.82
N ASN A 165 25.16 39.89 18.09
CA ASN A 165 25.59 40.70 19.23
C ASN A 165 26.86 40.13 19.87
N VAL A 166 27.96 40.14 19.10
CA VAL A 166 29.29 39.63 19.50
C VAL A 166 29.73 40.18 20.86
N ARG A 167 29.44 41.46 21.15
CA ARG A 167 29.82 42.10 22.41
C ARG A 167 29.08 41.53 23.63
N ASP A 168 27.80 41.21 23.47
CA ASP A 168 26.98 40.65 24.55
C ASP A 168 27.26 39.16 24.73
N ILE A 169 27.55 38.44 23.64
CA ILE A 169 28.05 37.07 23.67
C ILE A 169 29.37 37.03 24.45
N VAL A 170 30.33 37.91 24.16
CA VAL A 170 31.61 37.98 24.90
C VAL A 170 31.34 38.27 26.37
N ASN A 171 30.51 39.27 26.71
CA ASN A 171 30.20 39.62 28.10
C ASN A 171 29.52 38.47 28.87
N LEU A 172 28.58 37.76 28.24
CA LEU A 172 27.92 36.59 28.82
C LEU A 172 28.91 35.44 28.99
N THR A 173 29.76 35.21 28.00
CA THR A 173 30.83 34.19 28.05
C THR A 173 31.76 34.48 29.23
N THR A 174 32.24 35.72 29.39
CA THR A 174 33.09 36.12 30.53
C THR A 174 32.41 35.91 31.89
N ARG A 175 31.09 36.16 31.99
CA ARG A 175 30.33 35.89 33.23
C ARG A 175 30.20 34.40 33.51
N LEU A 176 29.80 33.61 32.52
CA LEU A 176 29.62 32.15 32.67
C LEU A 176 30.96 31.44 32.95
N LEU A 177 32.06 31.96 32.41
CA LEU A 177 33.42 31.51 32.73
C LEU A 177 33.79 31.79 34.19
N ALA A 178 33.46 32.99 34.69
CA ALA A 178 33.68 33.34 36.09
C ALA A 178 32.83 32.49 37.05
N GLU A 179 31.64 32.08 36.60
CA GLU A 179 30.73 31.20 37.37
C GLU A 179 31.03 29.71 37.20
N GLY A 180 31.91 29.32 36.27
CA GLY A 180 32.26 27.92 36.00
C GLY A 180 31.16 27.12 35.27
N ASN A 181 30.18 27.80 34.69
CA ASN A 181 28.97 27.20 34.13
C ASN A 181 29.03 26.93 32.62
N LEU A 182 30.17 27.17 31.97
CA LEU A 182 30.34 26.96 30.53
C LEU A 182 31.47 25.95 30.25
N PRO A 183 31.16 24.67 30.02
CA PRO A 183 32.18 23.71 29.64
C PRO A 183 32.64 23.98 28.19
N LEU A 184 33.89 24.40 28.01
CA LEU A 184 34.56 24.58 26.71
C LEU A 184 35.72 23.59 26.54
N GLY A 185 35.71 22.49 27.29
CA GLY A 185 36.66 21.41 27.11
C GLY A 185 36.48 20.71 25.76
N GLU A 186 37.52 20.03 25.30
CA GLU A 186 37.47 19.25 24.06
C GLU A 186 36.37 18.19 24.09
N GLN A 187 36.21 17.50 25.22
CA GLN A 187 35.14 16.52 25.42
C GLN A 187 33.74 17.10 25.17
N ALA A 188 33.46 18.32 25.63
CA ALA A 188 32.14 18.93 25.46
C ALA A 188 31.83 19.26 23.99
N VAL A 189 32.86 19.65 23.22
CA VAL A 189 32.71 19.87 21.77
C VAL A 189 32.57 18.54 21.03
N GLU A 190 33.32 17.50 21.45
CA GLU A 190 33.18 16.15 20.90
C GLU A 190 31.77 15.59 21.15
N ASP A 191 31.24 15.73 22.37
CA ASP A 191 29.88 15.30 22.73
C ASP A 191 28.82 15.98 21.84
N ASP A 192 28.96 17.29 21.57
CA ASP A 192 28.08 18.00 20.63
C ASP A 192 28.15 17.41 19.21
N THR A 193 29.36 17.07 18.73
CA THR A 193 29.53 16.46 17.40
C THR A 193 28.95 15.06 17.32
N VAL A 194 29.07 14.27 18.40
CA VAL A 194 28.46 12.93 18.51
C VAL A 194 26.94 13.05 18.48
N LEU A 195 26.34 13.99 19.22
CA LEU A 195 24.90 14.24 19.18
C LEU A 195 24.44 14.61 17.76
N ILE A 196 25.12 15.53 17.08
CA ILE A 196 24.79 15.93 15.71
C ILE A 196 24.90 14.74 14.75
N ALA A 197 25.92 13.90 14.89
CA ALA A 197 26.08 12.70 14.07
C ALA A 197 24.89 11.75 14.25
N LEU A 198 24.49 11.48 15.49
CA LEU A 198 23.33 10.63 15.80
C LEU A 198 22.02 11.21 15.27
N LEU A 199 21.82 12.53 15.37
CA LEU A 199 20.64 13.21 14.83
C LEU A 199 20.58 13.16 13.31
N ASN A 200 21.71 13.31 12.63
CA ASN A 200 21.77 13.15 11.17
C ASN A 200 21.52 11.70 10.75
N GLU A 201 22.09 10.72 11.46
CA GLU A 201 21.84 9.30 11.21
C GLU A 201 20.34 8.96 11.37
N MET A 202 19.68 9.49 12.41
CA MET A 202 18.24 9.39 12.59
C MET A 202 17.47 10.01 11.41
N LYS A 203 17.85 11.23 11.01
CA LYS A 203 17.21 11.94 9.89
C LYS A 203 17.32 11.13 8.59
N GLU A 204 18.50 10.63 8.26
CA GLU A 204 18.73 9.79 7.08
C GLU A 204 17.94 8.48 7.13
N SER A 205 17.91 7.80 8.28
CA SER A 205 17.10 6.60 8.51
C SER A 205 15.61 6.88 8.27
N ARG A 206 15.06 7.94 8.85
CA ARG A 206 13.66 8.34 8.68
C ARG A 206 13.33 8.72 7.23
N LEU A 207 14.22 9.43 6.54
CA LEU A 207 14.04 9.77 5.13
C LEU A 207 14.00 8.53 4.24
N ARG A 208 14.94 7.60 4.42
CA ARG A 208 14.95 6.32 3.67
C ARG A 208 13.67 5.53 3.89
N ASN A 209 13.22 5.40 5.14
CA ASN A 209 11.97 4.71 5.48
C ASN A 209 10.77 5.37 4.80
N MET A 210 10.67 6.71 4.89
CA MET A 210 9.60 7.47 4.24
C MET A 210 9.59 7.29 2.72
N GLU A 211 10.75 7.33 2.06
CA GLU A 211 10.87 7.14 0.62
C GLU A 211 10.43 5.74 0.19
N GLU A 212 10.87 4.71 0.93
CA GLU A 212 10.44 3.33 0.70
C GLU A 212 8.93 3.18 0.86
N MET A 213 8.35 3.71 1.94
CA MET A 213 6.90 3.66 2.17
C MET A 213 6.12 4.37 1.08
N MET A 214 6.57 5.54 0.64
CA MET A 214 5.93 6.25 -0.47
C MET A 214 6.03 5.46 -1.77
N HIS A 215 7.18 4.84 -2.06
CA HIS A 215 7.34 4.02 -3.25
C HIS A 215 6.40 2.81 -3.25
N ASN A 216 6.35 2.08 -2.15
CA ASN A 216 5.50 0.91 -2.00
C ASN A 216 4.01 1.29 -2.04
N THR A 217 3.64 2.39 -1.40
CA THR A 217 2.28 2.96 -1.43
C THR A 217 1.85 3.29 -2.86
N ARG A 218 2.74 3.91 -3.67
CA ARG A 218 2.45 4.18 -5.10
C ARG A 218 2.26 2.89 -5.89
N GLY A 219 3.06 1.86 -5.63
CA GLY A 219 2.92 0.54 -6.22
C GLY A 219 1.54 -0.07 -5.95
N LEU A 220 1.12 -0.08 -4.68
CA LEU A 220 -0.21 -0.58 -4.28
C LEU A 220 -1.35 0.25 -4.87
N PHE A 221 -1.22 1.58 -4.86
CA PHE A 221 -2.21 2.48 -5.44
C PHE A 221 -2.43 2.19 -6.94
N ALA A 222 -1.35 1.98 -7.69
CA ALA A 222 -1.41 1.62 -9.10
C ALA A 222 -1.97 0.21 -9.34
N GLU A 223 -1.58 -0.77 -8.52
CA GLU A 223 -2.06 -2.16 -8.60
C GLU A 223 -3.58 -2.26 -8.35
N LEU A 224 -4.08 -1.50 -7.37
CA LEU A 224 -5.50 -1.42 -7.03
C LEU A 224 -6.32 -0.59 -8.03
N GLN A 225 -5.66 0.15 -8.93
CA GLN A 225 -6.26 1.07 -9.90
C GLN A 225 -7.13 2.16 -9.27
N PHE A 226 -6.70 2.68 -8.12
CA PHE A 226 -7.39 3.77 -7.45
C PHE A 226 -7.19 5.11 -8.17
N VAL A 227 -8.17 6.01 -8.02
CA VAL A 227 -8.06 7.39 -8.45
C VAL A 227 -7.60 8.30 -7.30
N ALA A 228 -7.14 9.52 -7.60
CA ALA A 228 -6.62 10.43 -6.59
C ALA A 228 -7.62 10.69 -5.43
N GLN A 229 -8.92 10.78 -5.74
CA GLN A 229 -9.98 10.97 -4.75
C GLN A 229 -10.11 9.79 -3.78
N ASP A 230 -9.88 8.57 -4.26
CA ASP A 230 -9.90 7.35 -3.44
C ASP A 230 -8.82 7.41 -2.37
N LEU A 231 -7.60 7.82 -2.75
CA LEU A 231 -6.48 7.93 -1.82
C LEU A 231 -6.75 9.00 -0.76
N THR A 232 -7.35 10.13 -1.14
CA THR A 232 -7.76 11.17 -0.18
C THR A 232 -8.80 10.64 0.80
N HIS A 233 -9.81 9.90 0.33
CA HIS A 233 -10.82 9.29 1.20
C HIS A 233 -10.22 8.26 2.17
N ILE A 234 -9.37 7.35 1.67
CA ILE A 234 -8.68 6.35 2.51
C ILE A 234 -7.81 7.05 3.54
N SER A 235 -7.06 8.09 3.13
CA SER A 235 -6.18 8.85 4.01
C SER A 235 -6.96 9.55 5.13
N GLN A 236 -8.14 10.11 4.83
CA GLN A 236 -9.00 10.69 5.87
C GLN A 236 -9.45 9.62 6.87
N LYS A 237 -9.85 8.44 6.39
CA LYS A 237 -10.23 7.31 7.28
C LYS A 237 -9.07 6.79 8.12
N VAL A 238 -7.86 6.81 7.58
CA VAL A 238 -6.65 6.46 8.32
C VAL A 238 -6.40 7.49 9.43
N VAL A 239 -6.49 8.79 9.11
CA VAL A 239 -6.33 9.86 10.11
C VAL A 239 -7.40 9.77 11.20
N ASP A 240 -8.66 9.48 10.86
CA ASP A 240 -9.74 9.28 11.84
C ASP A 240 -9.44 8.12 12.81
N ARG A 241 -8.61 7.15 12.41
CA ARG A 241 -8.16 6.02 13.24
C ARG A 241 -6.89 6.33 14.04
N LEU A 242 -6.13 7.35 13.64
CA LEU A 242 -4.95 7.80 14.37
C LEU A 242 -5.38 8.59 15.61
N ALA A 243 -4.68 8.38 16.73
CA ALA A 243 -4.99 9.04 18.00
C ALA A 243 -4.49 10.49 18.09
N PHE A 244 -4.08 11.11 16.98
CA PHE A 244 -3.48 12.44 16.92
C PHE A 244 -3.99 13.24 15.73
N ALA A 245 -3.97 14.57 15.84
CA ALA A 245 -4.36 15.47 14.77
C ALA A 245 -3.24 15.56 13.72
N PHE A 246 -3.57 15.24 12.46
CA PHE A 246 -2.63 15.28 11.34
C PHE A 246 -3.37 15.66 10.06
N ASP A 247 -2.80 16.55 9.26
CA ASP A 247 -3.33 16.86 7.92
C ASP A 247 -2.62 15.99 6.87
N PRO A 248 -3.31 15.02 6.24
CA PRO A 248 -2.70 14.13 5.27
C PRO A 248 -2.44 14.79 3.91
N SER A 249 -2.98 16.00 3.66
CA SER A 249 -2.99 16.64 2.35
C SER A 249 -1.59 16.74 1.71
N ASN A 250 -0.60 17.18 2.49
CA ASN A 250 0.78 17.34 2.04
C ASN A 250 1.41 16.01 1.57
N LEU A 251 1.28 14.96 2.38
CA LEU A 251 1.86 13.65 2.06
C LEU A 251 1.10 12.94 0.94
N VAL A 252 -0.23 13.08 0.87
CA VAL A 252 -1.05 12.55 -0.24
C VAL A 252 -0.65 13.19 -1.57
N GLN A 253 -0.47 14.52 -1.62
CA GLN A 253 0.02 15.20 -2.82
C GLN A 253 1.39 14.68 -3.25
N ARG A 254 2.27 14.40 -2.27
CA ARG A 254 3.61 13.84 -2.50
C ARG A 254 3.57 12.41 -3.03
N VAL A 255 2.71 11.55 -2.49
CA VAL A 255 2.48 10.20 -2.99
C VAL A 255 1.98 10.24 -4.43
N LEU A 256 1.05 11.15 -4.75
CA LEU A 256 0.51 11.31 -6.10
C LEU A 256 1.43 12.05 -7.09
N ASN A 257 2.61 12.50 -6.66
CA ASN A 257 3.55 13.33 -7.45
C ASN A 257 2.90 14.62 -8.00
N THR A 258 1.92 15.18 -7.28
CA THR A 258 1.20 16.42 -7.67
C THR A 258 1.68 17.65 -6.91
N GLY A 259 2.53 17.47 -5.90
CA GLY A 259 3.04 18.54 -5.04
C GLY A 259 3.57 17.98 -3.71
N GLY A 260 3.64 18.82 -2.69
CA GLY A 260 3.97 18.42 -1.32
C GLY A 260 5.47 18.30 -1.00
N VAL A 261 5.77 18.33 0.29
CA VAL A 261 7.11 18.23 0.89
C VAL A 261 7.21 16.93 1.69
N MET A 262 8.41 16.36 1.76
CA MET A 262 8.66 15.19 2.62
C MET A 262 8.49 15.58 4.09
N ASP A 263 7.57 14.89 4.77
CA ASP A 263 7.36 15.04 6.21
C ASP A 263 7.86 13.78 6.92
N PHE A 264 9.10 13.82 7.41
CA PHE A 264 9.76 12.74 8.15
C PHE A 264 9.67 12.92 9.67
N THR A 265 8.72 13.73 10.12
CA THR A 265 8.35 13.78 11.54
C THR A 265 7.81 12.44 12.00
N SER A 266 7.76 12.22 13.32
CA SER A 266 7.18 11.01 13.90
C SER A 266 5.73 10.80 13.46
N HIS A 267 4.93 11.87 13.38
CA HIS A 267 3.54 11.82 12.92
C HIS A 267 3.42 11.47 11.44
N GLY A 268 4.23 12.12 10.58
CA GLY A 268 4.24 11.85 9.14
C GLY A 268 4.60 10.40 8.82
N LEU A 269 5.60 9.85 9.51
CA LEU A 269 5.98 8.43 9.42
C LEU A 269 4.84 7.52 9.86
N SER A 270 4.26 7.74 11.04
CA SER A 270 3.16 6.91 11.54
C SER A 270 1.94 6.94 10.64
N PHE A 271 1.60 8.09 10.07
CA PHE A 271 0.54 8.19 9.06
C PHE A 271 0.87 7.36 7.82
N MET A 272 2.08 7.47 7.27
CA MET A 272 2.46 6.73 6.08
C MET A 272 2.49 5.22 6.30
N HIS A 273 2.93 4.77 7.48
CA HIS A 273 2.83 3.37 7.88
C HIS A 273 1.39 2.89 7.98
N ALA A 274 0.51 3.67 8.62
CA ALA A 274 -0.90 3.34 8.74
C ALA A 274 -1.61 3.33 7.37
N LEU A 275 -1.25 4.26 6.48
CA LEU A 275 -1.77 4.31 5.11
C LEU A 275 -1.32 3.09 4.31
N PHE A 276 -0.03 2.77 4.35
CA PHE A 276 0.54 1.64 3.64
C PHE A 276 -0.07 0.31 4.11
N THR A 277 -0.13 0.07 5.41
CA THR A 277 -0.75 -1.14 6.00
C THR A 277 -2.24 -1.24 5.69
N THR A 278 -2.98 -0.14 5.68
CA THR A 278 -4.39 -0.11 5.26
C THR A 278 -4.56 -0.46 3.78
N LEU A 279 -3.67 0.00 2.91
CA LEU A 279 -3.70 -0.38 1.49
C LEU A 279 -3.32 -1.85 1.28
N LEU A 280 -2.38 -2.37 2.06
CA LEU A 280 -2.06 -3.80 2.08
C LEU A 280 -3.26 -4.64 2.53
N SER A 281 -3.96 -4.25 3.59
CA SER A 281 -5.14 -4.99 4.05
C SER A 281 -6.27 -4.99 3.02
N ILE A 282 -6.52 -3.87 2.35
CA ILE A 282 -7.47 -3.78 1.24
C ILE A 282 -7.06 -4.75 0.11
N ARG A 283 -5.78 -4.71 -0.30
CA ARG A 283 -5.25 -5.62 -1.32
C ARG A 283 -5.43 -7.08 -0.91
N GLU A 284 -5.10 -7.42 0.32
CA GLU A 284 -5.21 -8.79 0.82
C GLU A 284 -6.66 -9.28 0.81
N CYS A 285 -7.61 -8.49 1.33
CA CYS A 285 -9.03 -8.83 1.28
C CYS A 285 -9.53 -9.09 -0.14
N ARG A 286 -9.13 -8.25 -1.10
CA ARG A 286 -9.51 -8.43 -2.51
C ARG A 286 -8.83 -9.66 -3.14
N VAL A 287 -7.57 -9.95 -2.83
CA VAL A 287 -6.87 -11.18 -3.26
C VAL A 287 -7.57 -12.42 -2.72
N GLN A 288 -7.90 -12.44 -1.43
CA GLN A 288 -8.63 -13.54 -0.81
C GLN A 288 -10.00 -13.75 -1.47
N THR A 289 -10.73 -12.66 -1.73
CA THR A 289 -12.01 -12.68 -2.45
C THR A 289 -11.86 -13.27 -3.85
N ARG A 290 -10.86 -12.84 -4.61
CA ARG A 290 -10.58 -13.40 -5.94
C ARG A 290 -10.22 -14.89 -5.87
N ARG A 291 -9.42 -15.33 -4.90
CA ARG A 291 -9.09 -16.75 -4.72
C ARG A 291 -10.37 -17.58 -4.50
N ARG A 292 -11.30 -17.09 -3.69
CA ARG A 292 -12.61 -17.73 -3.47
C ARG A 292 -13.43 -17.82 -4.77
N LEU A 293 -13.50 -16.72 -5.54
CA LEU A 293 -14.18 -16.71 -6.84
C LEU A 293 -13.55 -17.70 -7.83
N LYS A 294 -12.21 -17.73 -7.92
CA LYS A 294 -11.48 -18.65 -8.79
C LYS A 294 -11.79 -20.11 -8.48
N VAL A 295 -11.84 -20.48 -7.20
CA VAL A 295 -12.21 -21.84 -6.77
C VAL A 295 -13.65 -22.16 -7.21
N LYS A 296 -14.59 -21.25 -7.00
CA LYS A 296 -15.98 -21.44 -7.44
C LYS A 296 -16.12 -21.59 -8.95
N CYS A 297 -15.49 -20.71 -9.73
CA CYS A 297 -15.48 -20.82 -11.19
C CYS A 297 -14.87 -22.15 -11.64
N ALA A 298 -13.78 -22.61 -11.02
CA ALA A 298 -13.18 -23.90 -11.35
C ALA A 298 -14.11 -25.09 -11.04
N ILE A 299 -14.91 -25.02 -9.96
CA ILE A 299 -15.94 -26.03 -9.66
C ILE A 299 -17.03 -25.99 -10.73
N ALA A 300 -17.54 -24.81 -11.05
CA ALA A 300 -18.54 -24.61 -12.09
C ALA A 300 -18.06 -25.14 -13.47
N ASP A 301 -16.82 -24.83 -13.84
CA ASP A 301 -16.20 -25.31 -15.08
C ASP A 301 -16.06 -26.83 -15.10
N ARG A 302 -15.67 -27.46 -13.97
CA ARG A 302 -15.62 -28.92 -13.86
C ARG A 302 -16.99 -29.57 -13.97
N MET A 303 -17.99 -29.01 -13.30
CA MET A 303 -19.38 -29.48 -13.39
C MET A 303 -19.87 -29.41 -14.84
N TYR A 304 -19.60 -28.28 -15.50
CA TYR A 304 -19.91 -28.07 -16.90
C TYR A 304 -19.20 -29.10 -17.80
N GLN A 305 -17.88 -29.26 -17.66
CA GLN A 305 -17.09 -30.22 -18.45
C GLN A 305 -17.56 -31.67 -18.24
N SER A 306 -17.87 -32.06 -17.00
CA SER A 306 -18.41 -33.39 -16.69
C SER A 306 -19.76 -33.61 -17.36
N ALA A 307 -20.65 -32.63 -17.29
CA ALA A 307 -21.95 -32.70 -17.95
C ALA A 307 -21.81 -32.78 -19.48
N MET A 308 -20.92 -31.99 -20.08
CA MET A 308 -20.67 -32.04 -21.52
C MET A 308 -20.04 -33.36 -21.96
N ALA A 309 -19.13 -33.95 -21.17
CA ALA A 309 -18.51 -35.23 -21.50
C ALA A 309 -19.53 -36.39 -21.59
N THR A 310 -20.61 -36.31 -20.81
CA THR A 310 -21.71 -37.28 -20.89
C THR A 310 -22.66 -37.05 -22.07
N CYS A 311 -22.64 -35.86 -22.68
CA CYS A 311 -23.54 -35.51 -23.78
C CYS A 311 -22.93 -35.94 -25.13
N GLN A 312 -23.44 -37.04 -25.70
CA GLN A 312 -23.09 -37.49 -27.07
C GLN A 312 -23.87 -36.73 -28.16
N SER A 313 -24.11 -35.44 -27.97
CA SER A 313 -25.01 -34.66 -28.84
C SER A 313 -24.35 -34.31 -30.17
N CYS A 314 -25.02 -34.61 -31.28
CA CYS A 314 -24.59 -34.22 -32.62
C CYS A 314 -24.79 -32.73 -32.93
N PHE A 315 -25.50 -31.99 -32.06
CA PHE A 315 -25.97 -30.63 -32.32
C PHE A 315 -25.23 -29.56 -31.52
N TYR A 316 -24.27 -29.94 -30.68
CA TYR A 316 -23.58 -29.02 -29.80
C TYR A 316 -22.07 -29.00 -30.05
N SER A 317 -21.52 -27.80 -30.19
CA SER A 317 -20.08 -27.56 -30.09
C SER A 317 -19.81 -26.88 -28.75
N PRO A 318 -18.88 -27.40 -27.93
CA PRO A 318 -18.56 -26.77 -26.65
C PRO A 318 -18.15 -25.31 -26.85
N PRO A 319 -18.54 -24.39 -25.95
CA PRO A 319 -18.09 -23.02 -26.02
C PRO A 319 -16.57 -23.02 -25.92
N LYS A 320 -15.93 -22.14 -26.69
CA LYS A 320 -14.48 -21.93 -26.57
C LYS A 320 -14.17 -21.65 -25.10
N GLN A 321 -13.31 -22.47 -24.48
CA GLN A 321 -12.76 -22.19 -23.17
C GLN A 321 -12.26 -20.76 -23.19
N MET A 322 -12.82 -19.90 -22.33
CA MET A 322 -12.21 -18.60 -22.13
C MET A 322 -10.84 -18.86 -21.51
N VAL A 323 -9.79 -18.51 -22.26
CA VAL A 323 -8.44 -18.44 -21.74
C VAL A 323 -8.44 -17.28 -20.75
N VAL A 324 -8.83 -17.56 -19.51
CA VAL A 324 -8.64 -16.61 -18.43
C VAL A 324 -7.13 -16.51 -18.25
N ASP A 325 -6.54 -15.34 -18.47
CA ASP A 325 -5.09 -15.19 -18.35
C ASP A 325 -4.65 -15.53 -16.92
N HIS A 326 -3.95 -16.64 -16.75
CA HIS A 326 -3.54 -17.16 -15.44
C HIS A 326 -2.35 -16.42 -14.85
N ARG A 327 -1.75 -15.49 -15.62
CA ARG A 327 -0.38 -15.02 -15.36
C ARG A 327 -0.28 -13.93 -14.30
N HIS A 328 -1.38 -13.38 -13.80
CA HIS A 328 -1.28 -12.25 -12.87
C HIS A 328 -2.40 -12.22 -11.83
N ASP A 329 -2.01 -12.04 -10.58
CA ASP A 329 -2.85 -11.77 -9.42
C ASP A 329 -3.45 -10.34 -9.45
N HIS A 330 -3.86 -9.81 -10.61
CA HIS A 330 -4.59 -8.54 -10.71
C HIS A 330 -5.80 -8.47 -9.77
N VAL A 331 -5.82 -7.41 -8.97
CA VAL A 331 -6.81 -7.15 -7.91
C VAL A 331 -7.70 -5.94 -8.26
N ALA A 332 -7.68 -5.56 -9.54
CA ALA A 332 -8.41 -4.44 -10.10
C ALA A 332 -9.94 -4.67 -10.06
N ASN A 333 -10.68 -3.57 -9.99
CA ASN A 333 -12.16 -3.58 -9.97
C ASN A 333 -12.74 -4.28 -11.20
N ALA A 334 -12.18 -4.01 -12.39
CA ALA A 334 -12.61 -4.65 -13.64
C ALA A 334 -12.41 -6.17 -13.60
N ALA A 335 -11.24 -6.62 -13.11
CA ALA A 335 -10.97 -8.04 -12.98
C ALA A 335 -11.97 -8.71 -12.01
N LEU A 336 -12.21 -8.14 -10.83
CA LEU A 336 -13.19 -8.68 -9.87
C LEU A 336 -14.60 -8.75 -10.48
N THR A 337 -14.99 -7.73 -11.26
CA THR A 337 -16.27 -7.69 -11.98
C THR A 337 -16.37 -8.80 -13.01
N ASP A 338 -15.36 -8.97 -13.87
CA ASP A 338 -15.32 -10.03 -14.89
C ASP A 338 -15.43 -11.43 -14.25
N TRP A 339 -14.78 -11.64 -13.10
CA TRP A 339 -14.86 -12.90 -12.36
C TRP A 339 -16.25 -13.14 -11.76
N CYS A 340 -16.94 -12.09 -11.28
CA CYS A 340 -18.32 -12.19 -10.81
C CYS A 340 -19.30 -12.52 -11.94
N GLU A 341 -19.13 -11.85 -13.08
CA GLU A 341 -19.91 -12.14 -14.28
C GLU A 341 -19.68 -13.59 -14.73
N HIS A 342 -18.44 -14.06 -14.75
CA HIS A 342 -18.14 -15.45 -15.09
C HIS A 342 -18.82 -16.45 -14.16
N ALA A 343 -18.77 -16.21 -12.85
CA ALA A 343 -19.39 -17.07 -11.85
C ALA A 343 -20.92 -17.15 -12.01
N SER A 344 -21.57 -16.05 -12.39
CA SER A 344 -23.03 -15.96 -12.55
C SER A 344 -23.53 -16.38 -13.95
N LEU A 345 -22.71 -16.24 -15.00
CA LEU A 345 -23.08 -16.53 -16.38
C LEU A 345 -23.10 -18.04 -16.70
N GLY A 346 -22.51 -18.89 -15.85
CA GLY A 346 -22.46 -20.34 -16.06
C GLY A 346 -23.85 -20.96 -16.27
N THR A 347 -24.80 -20.65 -15.40
CA THR A 347 -26.18 -21.15 -15.45
C THR A 347 -26.90 -20.70 -16.74
N PHE A 348 -26.70 -19.44 -17.12
CA PHE A 348 -27.29 -18.88 -18.33
C PHE A 348 -26.74 -19.52 -19.61
N ARG A 349 -25.42 -19.78 -19.67
CA ARG A 349 -24.78 -20.45 -20.81
C ARG A 349 -25.36 -21.85 -21.02
N VAL A 350 -25.55 -22.61 -19.95
CA VAL A 350 -26.16 -23.95 -19.98
C VAL A 350 -27.59 -23.89 -20.50
N ARG A 351 -28.40 -22.97 -19.96
CA ARG A 351 -29.80 -22.77 -20.39
C ARG A 351 -29.90 -22.40 -21.87
N LYS A 352 -29.08 -21.47 -22.35
CA LYS A 352 -29.06 -21.11 -23.79
C LYS A 352 -28.61 -22.26 -24.68
N ALA A 353 -27.65 -23.07 -24.24
CA ALA A 353 -27.27 -24.28 -24.95
C ALA A 353 -28.43 -25.27 -25.06
N ALA A 354 -29.18 -25.48 -23.97
CA ALA A 354 -30.39 -26.31 -23.93
C ALA A 354 -31.41 -25.87 -24.99
N GLN A 355 -31.71 -24.57 -25.01
CA GLN A 355 -32.66 -23.97 -25.94
C GLN A 355 -32.19 -24.06 -27.41
N ALA A 356 -30.90 -23.88 -27.66
CA ALA A 356 -30.34 -24.00 -29.01
C ALA A 356 -30.48 -25.43 -29.55
N SER A 357 -30.18 -26.46 -28.75
CA SER A 357 -30.35 -27.86 -29.15
C SER A 357 -31.81 -28.20 -29.46
N LEU A 358 -32.76 -27.67 -28.68
CA LEU A 358 -34.19 -27.83 -28.93
C LEU A 358 -34.62 -27.21 -30.27
N ARG A 359 -34.18 -25.97 -30.55
CA ARG A 359 -34.51 -25.27 -31.81
C ARG A 359 -34.00 -26.02 -33.03
N MET A 360 -32.80 -26.62 -32.96
CA MET A 360 -32.24 -27.40 -34.06
C MET A 360 -33.14 -28.60 -34.41
N ILE A 361 -33.57 -29.38 -33.41
CA ILE A 361 -34.48 -30.51 -33.65
C ILE A 361 -35.85 -30.04 -34.16
N GLN A 362 -36.36 -28.91 -33.67
CA GLN A 362 -37.62 -28.34 -34.19
C GLN A 362 -37.52 -27.98 -35.67
N GLN A 363 -36.41 -27.38 -36.10
CA GLN A 363 -36.16 -27.07 -37.53
C GLN A 363 -36.07 -28.33 -38.40
N GLU A 364 -35.46 -29.39 -37.88
CA GLU A 364 -35.44 -30.68 -38.58
C GLU A 364 -36.86 -31.26 -38.69
N LEU A 365 -37.66 -31.23 -37.62
CA LEU A 365 -39.06 -31.68 -37.65
C LEU A 365 -39.93 -30.84 -38.61
N ASP A 366 -39.66 -29.53 -38.73
CA ASP A 366 -40.29 -28.67 -39.73
C ASP A 366 -40.01 -29.21 -41.15
N ALA A 367 -38.79 -29.68 -41.43
CA ALA A 367 -38.43 -30.24 -42.73
C ALA A 367 -39.19 -31.54 -43.06
N PHE A 368 -39.68 -32.26 -42.04
CA PHE A 368 -40.55 -33.43 -42.17
C PHE A 368 -42.06 -33.09 -42.17
N GLY A 369 -42.44 -31.80 -42.07
CA GLY A 369 -43.83 -31.36 -42.14
C GLY A 369 -44.64 -31.53 -40.85
N MET A 370 -43.99 -31.67 -39.70
CA MET A 370 -44.69 -31.74 -38.40
C MET A 370 -44.97 -30.32 -37.88
N GLU A 371 -46.16 -29.79 -38.13
CA GLU A 371 -46.51 -28.40 -37.80
C GLU A 371 -47.10 -28.23 -36.38
N GLU A 372 -47.85 -29.22 -35.87
CA GLU A 372 -48.52 -29.10 -34.57
C GLU A 372 -47.57 -29.26 -33.37
N ALA A 373 -47.69 -28.36 -32.37
CA ALA A 373 -46.81 -28.36 -31.19
C ALA A 373 -46.97 -29.59 -30.30
N THR A 374 -48.18 -30.16 -30.22
CA THR A 374 -48.49 -31.40 -29.50
C THR A 374 -47.84 -32.60 -30.17
N ASP A 375 -47.94 -32.69 -31.49
CA ASP A 375 -47.32 -33.75 -32.30
C ASP A 375 -45.79 -33.72 -32.20
N ARG A 376 -45.20 -32.53 -32.18
CA ARG A 376 -43.75 -32.35 -31.96
C ARG A 376 -43.32 -32.85 -30.59
N LEU A 377 -44.05 -32.50 -29.54
CA LEU A 377 -43.75 -32.93 -28.18
C LEU A 377 -43.88 -34.46 -28.04
N ASP A 378 -44.94 -35.03 -28.60
CA ASP A 378 -45.19 -36.47 -28.57
C ASP A 378 -44.13 -37.25 -29.36
N PHE A 379 -43.67 -36.71 -30.51
CA PHE A 379 -42.58 -37.30 -31.29
C PHE A 379 -41.23 -37.23 -30.56
N ILE A 380 -40.92 -36.07 -29.95
CA ILE A 380 -39.68 -35.88 -29.19
C ILE A 380 -39.66 -36.78 -27.95
N LEU A 381 -40.79 -36.99 -27.28
CA LEU A 381 -40.90 -37.90 -26.13
C LEU A 381 -41.02 -39.37 -26.53
N GLY A 382 -41.49 -39.66 -27.75
CA GLY A 382 -41.73 -41.02 -28.25
C GLY A 382 -42.98 -41.68 -27.67
N THR A 383 -43.86 -40.93 -26.99
CA THR A 383 -45.08 -41.45 -26.36
C THR A 383 -46.21 -40.42 -26.43
N ARG A 384 -47.42 -40.85 -26.82
CA ARG A 384 -48.63 -40.00 -26.93
C ARG A 384 -49.35 -39.72 -25.60
N ASN A 385 -49.01 -40.44 -24.53
CA ASN A 385 -49.73 -40.33 -23.25
C ASN A 385 -48.75 -40.48 -22.07
N PRO A 386 -48.10 -39.39 -21.62
CA PRO A 386 -47.20 -39.41 -20.47
C PRO A 386 -48.00 -39.34 -19.16
N VAL A 387 -48.67 -40.44 -18.78
CA VAL A 387 -49.67 -40.38 -17.69
C VAL A 387 -49.06 -40.41 -16.28
N ALA A 388 -47.79 -40.83 -16.09
CA ALA A 388 -47.02 -40.61 -14.85
C ALA A 388 -45.54 -41.01 -15.02
N GLY A 389 -44.65 -40.42 -14.21
CA GLY A 389 -43.22 -40.81 -14.12
C GLY A 389 -42.27 -40.00 -15.01
N MET A 390 -41.22 -40.64 -15.53
CA MET A 390 -40.13 -40.01 -16.31
C MET A 390 -40.63 -39.25 -17.56
N ALA A 391 -41.70 -39.71 -18.20
CA ALA A 391 -42.28 -39.07 -19.38
C ALA A 391 -43.02 -37.75 -19.07
N ALA A 392 -43.66 -37.65 -17.90
CA ALA A 392 -44.30 -36.41 -17.44
C ALA A 392 -43.25 -35.36 -17.02
N HIS A 393 -42.16 -35.80 -16.39
CA HIS A 393 -41.02 -34.94 -16.10
C HIS A 393 -40.35 -34.42 -17.37
N GLY A 394 -40.13 -35.28 -18.37
CA GLY A 394 -39.61 -34.89 -19.68
C GLY A 394 -40.51 -33.88 -20.41
N LYS A 395 -41.83 -34.05 -20.36
CA LYS A 395 -42.78 -33.09 -20.92
C LYS A 395 -42.69 -31.72 -20.25
N ASN A 396 -42.71 -31.68 -18.92
CA ASN A 396 -42.58 -30.42 -18.16
C ASN A 396 -41.25 -29.71 -18.43
N LEU A 397 -40.16 -30.48 -18.59
CA LEU A 397 -38.84 -29.96 -18.91
C LEU A 397 -38.79 -29.33 -20.31
N LEU A 398 -39.33 -30.03 -21.32
CA LEU A 398 -39.45 -29.50 -22.68
C LEU A 398 -40.29 -28.22 -22.71
N GLU A 399 -41.43 -28.21 -22.02
CA GLU A 399 -42.29 -27.03 -21.91
C GLU A 399 -41.58 -25.85 -21.23
N LYS A 400 -40.78 -26.09 -20.17
CA LYS A 400 -39.97 -25.06 -19.50
C LYS A 400 -39.02 -24.37 -20.50
N TYR A 401 -38.17 -25.14 -21.18
CA TYR A 401 -37.17 -24.57 -22.10
C TYR A 401 -37.78 -24.05 -23.42
N MET A 402 -38.95 -24.55 -23.84
CA MET A 402 -39.68 -24.01 -25.00
C MET A 402 -40.36 -22.67 -24.70
N ARG A 403 -40.98 -22.51 -23.51
CA ARG A 403 -41.68 -21.28 -23.10
C ARG A 403 -40.71 -20.10 -22.92
N GLU A 404 -39.56 -20.36 -22.29
CA GLU A 404 -38.51 -19.36 -22.05
C GLU A 404 -37.75 -18.94 -23.32
N SER A 405 -37.95 -19.62 -24.45
CA SER A 405 -37.27 -19.28 -25.71
C SER A 405 -37.78 -17.99 -26.38
N ASN A 406 -38.94 -17.48 -25.93
CA ASN A 406 -39.57 -16.26 -26.44
C ASN A 406 -39.30 -15.02 -25.57
N GLU A 407 -38.74 -15.18 -24.36
CA GLU A 407 -38.39 -14.06 -23.49
C GLU A 407 -36.88 -13.83 -23.52
N ALA A 408 -36.46 -12.59 -23.75
CA ALA A 408 -35.06 -12.20 -23.62
C ALA A 408 -34.68 -12.21 -22.13
N VAL A 409 -34.32 -13.38 -21.61
CA VAL A 409 -33.85 -13.54 -20.23
C VAL A 409 -32.58 -12.70 -20.07
N THR A 410 -32.69 -11.60 -19.33
CA THR A 410 -31.57 -10.75 -18.92
C THR A 410 -31.01 -11.28 -17.61
N VAL A 411 -29.70 -11.08 -17.37
CA VAL A 411 -29.01 -11.47 -16.13
C VAL A 411 -29.75 -10.95 -14.88
N SER A 412 -30.48 -9.84 -15.00
CA SER A 412 -31.32 -9.26 -13.94
C SER A 412 -32.48 -10.16 -13.45
N GLN A 413 -33.00 -11.10 -14.25
CA GLN A 413 -34.14 -11.95 -13.83
C GLN A 413 -33.74 -13.11 -12.88
N LEU A 414 -32.45 -13.40 -12.73
CA LEU A 414 -31.93 -14.38 -11.75
C LEU A 414 -31.82 -13.79 -10.32
N THR A 415 -32.13 -12.51 -10.13
CA THR A 415 -32.03 -11.82 -8.83
C THR A 415 -33.32 -11.97 -8.02
N THR A 416 -33.65 -13.20 -7.60
CA THR A 416 -34.72 -13.35 -6.60
C THR A 416 -34.21 -13.00 -5.21
N LYS A 417 -34.52 -11.76 -4.80
CA LYS A 417 -34.26 -11.11 -3.50
C LYS A 417 -32.77 -10.90 -3.14
N PRO A 418 -32.34 -9.64 -2.88
CA PRO A 418 -31.03 -9.40 -2.28
C PRO A 418 -31.02 -10.01 -0.87
N PRO A 419 -29.94 -10.72 -0.47
CA PRO A 419 -29.84 -11.24 0.89
C PRO A 419 -29.85 -10.08 1.89
N THR A 420 -30.62 -10.24 2.95
CA THR A 420 -30.73 -9.31 4.07
C THR A 420 -29.38 -9.26 4.80
N ARG A 421 -28.55 -8.26 4.47
CA ARG A 421 -27.16 -8.06 4.97
C ARG A 421 -26.22 -9.24 4.68
N ALA A 422 -25.62 -9.23 3.49
CA ALA A 422 -24.45 -10.07 3.22
C ALA A 422 -23.25 -9.64 4.09
N PRO A 423 -22.39 -10.58 4.54
CA PRO A 423 -21.14 -10.25 5.20
C PRO A 423 -20.25 -9.45 4.24
N LEU A 424 -19.61 -8.38 4.74
CA LEU A 424 -18.66 -7.57 3.98
C LEU A 424 -17.58 -8.49 3.39
N VAL A 425 -17.46 -8.48 2.06
CA VAL A 425 -16.51 -9.34 1.32
C VAL A 425 -15.21 -8.58 1.10
N LEU A 426 -15.31 -7.27 0.86
CA LEU A 426 -14.20 -6.35 0.80
C LEU A 426 -13.92 -5.68 2.15
N HIS A 427 -12.77 -5.02 2.24
CA HIS A 427 -12.35 -4.30 3.44
C HIS A 427 -13.22 -3.04 3.64
N GLU A 428 -13.55 -2.69 4.89
CA GLU A 428 -14.49 -1.58 5.20
C GLU A 428 -14.06 -0.19 4.68
N VAL A 429 -12.75 0.01 4.51
CA VAL A 429 -12.15 1.27 4.04
C VAL A 429 -12.01 1.29 2.51
N ASP A 430 -12.30 0.17 1.83
CA ASP A 430 -12.26 0.08 0.37
C ASP A 430 -13.34 0.99 -0.25
N PRO A 431 -12.97 1.99 -1.08
CA PRO A 431 -13.93 2.91 -1.69
C PRO A 431 -15.00 2.22 -2.53
N TYR A 432 -14.70 1.04 -3.09
CA TYR A 432 -15.58 0.31 -3.99
C TYR A 432 -16.35 -0.82 -3.29
N ALA A 433 -16.24 -0.94 -1.96
CA ALA A 433 -16.98 -1.94 -1.18
C ALA A 433 -18.48 -1.85 -1.46
N VAL A 434 -19.06 -0.65 -1.43
CA VAL A 434 -20.50 -0.43 -1.62
C VAL A 434 -20.98 -0.89 -3.00
N GLU A 435 -20.19 -0.65 -4.05
CA GLU A 435 -20.55 -0.98 -5.42
C GLU A 435 -20.37 -2.49 -5.72
N LEU A 436 -19.26 -3.06 -5.24
CA LEU A 436 -18.86 -4.43 -5.61
C LEU A 436 -19.37 -5.49 -4.64
N ASP A 437 -19.59 -5.19 -3.36
CA ASP A 437 -19.94 -6.19 -2.35
C ASP A 437 -21.24 -6.92 -2.68
N ALA A 438 -22.23 -6.24 -3.25
CA ALA A 438 -23.50 -6.87 -3.63
C ALA A 438 -23.28 -7.95 -4.71
N MET A 439 -22.50 -7.63 -5.75
CA MET A 439 -22.16 -8.57 -6.83
C MET A 439 -21.27 -9.71 -6.32
N LEU A 440 -20.25 -9.38 -5.54
CA LEU A 440 -19.31 -10.35 -4.97
C LEU A 440 -20.00 -11.31 -4.02
N SER A 441 -20.89 -10.81 -3.17
CA SER A 441 -21.68 -11.61 -2.24
C SER A 441 -22.58 -12.59 -2.99
N HIS A 442 -23.23 -12.15 -4.06
CA HIS A 442 -24.06 -13.02 -4.89
C HIS A 442 -23.21 -14.08 -5.61
N ALA A 443 -22.11 -13.70 -6.27
CA ALA A 443 -21.23 -14.66 -6.95
C ALA A 443 -20.61 -15.69 -5.99
N LEU A 444 -20.38 -15.30 -4.74
CA LEU A 444 -19.87 -16.17 -3.67
C LEU A 444 -20.98 -16.90 -2.89
N ASP A 445 -22.25 -16.71 -3.21
CA ASP A 445 -23.37 -17.44 -2.60
C ASP A 445 -23.36 -18.91 -3.05
N SER A 446 -23.46 -19.85 -2.10
CA SER A 446 -23.50 -21.29 -2.39
C SER A 446 -24.65 -21.64 -3.32
N GLN A 447 -25.77 -20.92 -3.23
CA GLN A 447 -26.94 -21.15 -4.05
C GLN A 447 -26.63 -21.08 -5.55
N VAL A 448 -25.69 -20.25 -5.99
CA VAL A 448 -25.35 -20.13 -7.42
C VAL A 448 -24.85 -21.45 -8.00
N LEU A 449 -24.03 -22.21 -7.25
CA LEU A 449 -23.54 -23.51 -7.70
C LEU A 449 -24.64 -24.58 -7.67
N ASP A 450 -25.54 -24.53 -6.68
CA ASP A 450 -26.68 -25.45 -6.59
C ASP A 450 -27.65 -25.26 -7.77
N HIS A 451 -27.91 -24.01 -8.15
CA HIS A 451 -28.71 -23.67 -9.35
C HIS A 451 -28.02 -24.16 -10.63
N LEU A 452 -26.70 -23.96 -10.76
CA LEU A 452 -25.94 -24.47 -11.89
C LEU A 452 -26.00 -26.01 -11.97
N GLN A 453 -25.88 -26.70 -10.83
CA GLN A 453 -25.99 -28.17 -10.77
C GLN A 453 -27.35 -28.65 -11.27
N THR A 454 -28.42 -27.98 -10.85
CA THR A 454 -29.80 -28.29 -11.24
C THR A 454 -29.99 -28.11 -12.74
N GLU A 455 -29.57 -26.96 -13.29
CA GLU A 455 -29.69 -26.69 -14.73
C GLU A 455 -28.81 -27.62 -15.59
N LEU A 456 -27.64 -28.03 -15.10
CA LEU A 456 -26.80 -29.02 -15.79
C LEU A 456 -27.45 -30.41 -15.82
N HIS A 457 -28.07 -30.84 -14.72
CA HIS A 457 -28.77 -32.11 -14.66
C HIS A 457 -29.99 -32.13 -15.59
N GLU A 458 -30.76 -31.04 -15.57
CA GLU A 458 -31.85 -30.79 -16.51
C GLU A 458 -31.37 -30.83 -17.96
N PHE A 459 -30.25 -30.16 -18.28
CA PHE A 459 -29.65 -30.18 -19.62
C PHE A 459 -29.24 -31.60 -20.06
N GLN A 460 -28.61 -32.40 -19.22
CA GLN A 460 -28.25 -33.79 -19.55
C GLN A 460 -29.47 -34.65 -19.86
N THR A 461 -30.53 -34.48 -19.06
CA THR A 461 -31.81 -35.18 -19.27
C THR A 461 -32.40 -34.79 -20.62
N LEU A 462 -32.41 -33.49 -20.93
CA LEU A 462 -32.86 -32.96 -22.21
C LEU A 462 -32.04 -33.52 -23.38
N GLN A 463 -30.71 -33.53 -23.30
CA GLN A 463 -29.85 -34.07 -24.36
C GLN A 463 -30.11 -35.56 -24.62
N THR A 464 -30.45 -36.34 -23.59
CA THR A 464 -30.82 -37.76 -23.74
C THR A 464 -32.12 -37.91 -24.53
N ILE A 465 -33.15 -37.14 -24.16
CA ILE A 465 -34.44 -37.11 -24.88
C ILE A 465 -34.22 -36.70 -26.35
N LEU A 466 -33.42 -35.65 -26.59
CA LEU A 466 -33.12 -35.16 -27.92
C LEU A 466 -32.29 -36.15 -28.76
N SER A 467 -31.34 -36.87 -28.15
CA SER A 467 -30.57 -37.93 -28.84
C SER A 467 -31.48 -39.06 -29.31
N ASP A 468 -32.43 -39.50 -28.46
CA ASP A 468 -33.39 -40.53 -28.85
C ASP A 468 -34.38 -40.04 -29.91
N ALA A 469 -34.81 -38.77 -29.82
CA ALA A 469 -35.61 -38.13 -30.87
C ALA A 469 -34.84 -38.08 -32.20
N TYR A 470 -33.54 -37.79 -32.17
CA TYR A 470 -32.70 -37.79 -33.37
C TYR A 470 -32.50 -39.18 -33.98
N LYS A 471 -32.35 -40.23 -33.16
CA LYS A 471 -32.32 -41.62 -33.65
C LYS A 471 -33.64 -41.96 -34.35
N ARG A 472 -34.78 -41.57 -33.76
CA ARG A 472 -36.10 -41.72 -34.38
C ARG A 472 -36.19 -40.96 -35.70
N LEU A 473 -35.73 -39.71 -35.74
CA LEU A 473 -35.70 -38.88 -36.94
C LEU A 473 -34.81 -39.47 -38.05
N THR A 474 -33.63 -39.98 -37.70
CA THR A 474 -32.70 -40.62 -38.64
C THR A 474 -33.27 -41.92 -39.20
N SER A 475 -33.95 -42.70 -38.35
CA SER A 475 -34.69 -43.89 -38.77
C SER A 475 -35.83 -43.52 -39.72
N LEU A 476 -36.63 -42.50 -39.39
CA LEU A 476 -37.68 -41.97 -40.26
C LEU A 476 -37.13 -41.50 -41.61
N GLY A 477 -36.02 -40.75 -41.61
CA GLY A 477 -35.34 -40.32 -42.83
C GLY A 477 -34.81 -41.49 -43.66
N SER A 478 -34.33 -42.56 -43.02
CA SER A 478 -33.89 -43.79 -43.69
C SER A 478 -35.06 -44.56 -44.30
N ILE A 479 -36.16 -44.68 -43.56
CA ILE A 479 -37.42 -45.27 -44.05
C ILE A 479 -37.94 -44.46 -45.24
N MET A 480 -38.00 -43.14 -45.14
CA MET A 480 -38.41 -42.27 -46.24
C MET A 480 -37.51 -42.43 -47.47
N LYS A 481 -36.19 -42.51 -47.30
CA LYS A 481 -35.26 -42.79 -48.40
C LYS A 481 -35.55 -44.15 -49.05
N CYS A 482 -35.74 -45.21 -48.26
CA CYS A 482 -36.13 -46.52 -48.77
C CYS A 482 -37.48 -46.48 -49.50
N VAL A 483 -38.47 -45.77 -48.96
CA VAL A 483 -39.81 -45.60 -49.57
C VAL A 483 -39.73 -44.81 -50.89
N THR A 484 -38.91 -43.76 -50.96
CA THR A 484 -38.68 -43.04 -52.22
C THR A 484 -37.93 -43.92 -53.24
N GLN A 485 -37.00 -44.76 -52.79
CA GLN A 485 -36.29 -45.70 -53.66
C GLN A 485 -37.17 -46.86 -54.14
N THR A 486 -38.13 -47.32 -53.34
CA THR A 486 -39.11 -48.33 -53.77
C THR A 486 -40.20 -47.73 -54.66
N ALA A 487 -40.59 -46.47 -54.44
CA ALA A 487 -41.49 -45.74 -55.34
C ALA A 487 -40.88 -45.43 -56.71
N ASP A 488 -39.55 -45.29 -56.80
CA ASP A 488 -38.78 -45.14 -58.04
C ASP A 488 -38.32 -46.49 -58.66
N GLY A 489 -38.80 -47.64 -58.14
CA GLY A 489 -38.74 -48.93 -58.83
C GLY A 489 -37.81 -49.97 -58.21
N PHE A 490 -38.34 -50.76 -57.29
CA PHE A 490 -38.00 -52.19 -57.19
C PHE A 490 -39.21 -53.00 -57.63
N ASP A 491 -39.00 -53.90 -58.59
CA ASP A 491 -40.05 -54.81 -59.04
C ASP A 491 -40.32 -55.85 -57.95
N LEU A 492 -41.37 -55.61 -57.15
CA LEU A 492 -41.82 -56.50 -56.09
C LEU A 492 -42.44 -57.80 -56.64
N SER A 493 -42.53 -57.98 -57.96
CA SER A 493 -43.00 -59.22 -58.60
C SER A 493 -42.13 -60.46 -58.30
N ILE A 494 -40.92 -60.26 -57.79
CA ILE A 494 -39.97 -61.34 -57.41
C ILE A 494 -40.31 -61.97 -56.04
N LEU A 495 -41.01 -61.24 -55.17
CA LEU A 495 -41.50 -61.77 -53.90
C LEU A 495 -42.92 -62.30 -54.10
N GLY A 496 -43.09 -63.62 -53.92
CA GLY A 496 -44.41 -64.26 -53.99
C GLY A 496 -45.44 -63.55 -53.08
N GLN A 497 -46.71 -63.59 -53.50
CA GLN A 497 -47.82 -62.82 -52.91
C GLN A 497 -47.88 -62.87 -51.38
N ASP A 498 -47.50 -63.99 -50.77
CA ASP A 498 -47.52 -64.17 -49.32
C ASP A 498 -46.46 -63.33 -48.59
N MET A 499 -45.27 -63.12 -49.17
CA MET A 499 -44.24 -62.25 -48.56
C MET A 499 -44.56 -60.77 -48.75
N GLN A 500 -45.25 -60.40 -49.83
CA GLN A 500 -45.75 -59.03 -50.00
C GLN A 500 -46.82 -58.72 -48.95
N ALA A 501 -47.77 -59.63 -48.72
CA ALA A 501 -48.78 -59.48 -47.69
C ALA A 501 -48.15 -59.37 -46.29
N LEU A 502 -47.15 -60.21 -45.98
CA LEU A 502 -46.44 -60.17 -44.70
C LEU A 502 -45.67 -58.86 -44.50
N LEU A 503 -45.02 -58.32 -45.54
CA LEU A 503 -44.31 -57.03 -45.48
C LEU A 503 -45.28 -55.84 -45.34
N LEU A 504 -46.41 -55.86 -46.03
CA LEU A 504 -47.47 -54.86 -45.85
C LEU A 504 -48.06 -54.92 -44.44
N ASP A 505 -48.31 -56.12 -43.90
CA ASP A 505 -48.77 -56.29 -42.51
C ASP A 505 -47.70 -55.85 -41.50
N THR A 506 -46.41 -56.12 -41.74
CA THR A 506 -45.33 -55.70 -40.84
C THR A 506 -45.11 -54.17 -40.87
N MET A 507 -45.35 -53.53 -42.02
CA MET A 507 -45.40 -52.06 -42.12
C MET A 507 -46.65 -51.49 -41.45
N ASN A 508 -47.78 -52.19 -41.48
CA ASN A 508 -49.02 -51.80 -40.78
C ASN A 508 -48.95 -51.98 -39.26
N VAL A 509 -48.19 -52.96 -38.75
CA VAL A 509 -48.01 -53.16 -37.30
C VAL A 509 -47.00 -52.16 -36.70
N ASN A 510 -46.04 -51.67 -37.50
CA ASN A 510 -45.12 -50.60 -37.09
C ASN A 510 -45.68 -49.17 -37.26
N THR A 511 -46.85 -49.00 -37.89
CA THR A 511 -47.49 -47.69 -38.13
C THR A 511 -48.44 -47.24 -37.02
N ASP A 512 -48.66 -48.02 -35.95
CA ASP A 512 -49.38 -47.53 -34.76
C ASP A 512 -48.69 -46.31 -34.10
N LEU A 513 -47.42 -46.04 -34.44
CA LEU A 513 -46.67 -44.82 -34.10
C LEU A 513 -46.66 -43.73 -35.22
N MET A 514 -47.14 -44.03 -36.43
CA MET A 514 -47.12 -43.15 -37.61
C MET A 514 -48.48 -42.53 -37.97
N HIS A 515 -49.37 -42.31 -37.00
CA HIS A 515 -50.49 -41.38 -37.18
C HIS A 515 -50.03 -39.92 -36.97
N LEU A 516 -48.88 -39.53 -37.52
CA LEU A 516 -48.52 -38.13 -37.69
C LEU A 516 -48.95 -37.76 -39.11
N THR A 517 -49.81 -36.76 -39.23
CA THR A 517 -50.37 -36.27 -40.50
C THR A 517 -49.27 -35.69 -41.39
N LEU A 518 -48.57 -36.55 -42.12
CA LEU A 518 -47.63 -36.14 -43.16
C LEU A 518 -48.42 -35.61 -44.35
N HIS A 519 -48.59 -34.29 -44.43
CA HIS A 519 -49.13 -33.65 -45.63
C HIS A 519 -48.11 -33.80 -46.77
N ASN A 520 -48.54 -34.52 -47.80
CA ASN A 520 -47.75 -34.86 -48.97
C ASN A 520 -47.61 -33.61 -49.87
N ASN A 521 -46.63 -32.73 -49.57
CA ASN A 521 -46.29 -31.59 -50.42
C ASN A 521 -45.50 -32.06 -51.64
N SER A 522 -46.21 -32.65 -52.62
CA SER A 522 -45.71 -32.80 -53.97
C SER A 522 -45.43 -31.41 -54.54
N ARG A 523 -44.15 -31.04 -54.63
CA ARG A 523 -43.68 -29.90 -55.42
C ARG A 523 -44.17 -30.09 -56.86
N ARG A 524 -45.23 -29.37 -57.23
CA ARG A 524 -45.59 -29.12 -58.62
C ARG A 524 -44.37 -28.51 -59.34
N ARG A 525 -43.66 -29.34 -60.09
CA ARG A 525 -42.78 -28.88 -61.18
C ARG A 525 -43.63 -28.04 -62.13
N LYS A 526 -43.38 -26.73 -62.18
CA LYS A 526 -43.80 -25.91 -63.32
C LYS A 526 -43.03 -26.42 -64.54
N ALA A 527 -43.76 -26.97 -65.50
CA ALA A 527 -43.28 -27.13 -66.86
C ALA A 527 -43.19 -25.75 -67.53
N ALA A 528 -42.15 -25.57 -68.34
CA ALA A 528 -41.84 -24.53 -69.33
C ALA A 528 -42.62 -23.19 -69.25
#